data_AF-A0A496CC87-F1
#
_entry.id   AF-A0A496CC87-F1
#
_cell.length_a   1.000
_cell.length_b   1.000
_cell.length_c   1.000
_cell.angle_alpha   90.00
_cell.angle_beta   90.00
_cell.angle_gamma   90.00
#
_symmetry.space_group_name_H-M   'P 1'
#
loop_
_entity.id
_entity.type
_entity.pdbx_description
1 polymer ?
#
loop_
_entity_poly.entity_id
_entity_poly.type
_entity_poly.pdbx_seq_one_letter_code
_entity_poly.pdbx_strand_id
1 'polypeptide(L)'
;MAKQILIGIEEQNLNEVAHYLMIYFPYNEEMCSYTDTWMDELYENEYPLVSKGIWSGIINLKTHKLLNWKPEYGSLYLQAKVCDSGTYFLLDKDKKTICKIADNVPNGLIPEVDDCGDYIRLRINEDGTIENWFEEPDFSDFMEDSEVVEKIDTSVEEEPILDTKVEFTYSQLMAKLFRLPKFIQMEIGKALIANASEEFEKEE
;
A
#
# COMPACT_ATOMS: atom_id res chain seq x y z
N MET A 1 -11.02 5.06 13.93
CA MET A 1 -9.68 4.72 14.42
C MET A 1 -9.67 3.32 15.00
N ALA A 2 -9.26 2.35 14.20
CA ALA A 2 -8.98 0.99 14.63
C ALA A 2 -7.48 0.82 14.84
N LYS A 3 -7.01 1.06 16.07
CA LYS A 3 -5.63 0.79 16.48
C LYS A 3 -5.58 -0.55 17.22
N GLN A 4 -4.70 -1.45 16.78
CA GLN A 4 -4.55 -2.77 17.37
C GLN A 4 -3.09 -3.08 17.64
N ILE A 5 -2.83 -3.66 18.82
CA ILE A 5 -1.51 -4.16 19.21
C ILE A 5 -1.63 -5.62 19.64
N LEU A 6 -0.69 -6.44 19.20
CA LEU A 6 -0.66 -7.85 19.55
C LEU A 6 -0.34 -8.02 21.05
N ILE A 7 -1.05 -8.93 21.72
CA ILE A 7 -0.83 -9.22 23.13
C ILE A 7 0.64 -9.56 23.44
N GLY A 8 1.18 -8.93 24.47
CA GLY A 8 2.57 -9.10 24.92
C GLY A 8 3.59 -8.18 24.25
N ILE A 9 3.16 -7.26 23.38
CA ILE A 9 4.01 -6.20 22.83
C ILE A 9 3.90 -4.94 23.69
N GLU A 10 5.06 -4.40 24.10
CA GLU A 10 5.21 -3.14 24.84
C GLU A 10 6.05 -2.16 24.00
N GLU A 11 6.05 -0.87 24.34
CA GLU A 11 6.74 0.17 23.56
C GLU A 11 8.26 -0.08 23.42
N GLN A 12 8.93 -0.40 24.52
CA GLN A 12 10.36 -0.77 24.51
C GLN A 12 10.63 -2.01 23.65
N ASN A 13 9.63 -2.89 23.53
CA ASN A 13 9.69 -4.10 22.73
C ASN A 13 9.47 -3.78 21.23
N LEU A 14 8.64 -2.78 20.89
CA LEU A 14 8.44 -2.35 19.51
C LEU A 14 9.74 -1.89 18.85
N ASN A 15 10.54 -1.09 19.54
CA ASN A 15 11.84 -0.63 19.04
C ASN A 15 12.78 -1.79 18.68
N GLU A 16 12.64 -2.94 19.34
CA GLU A 16 13.47 -4.12 19.10
C GLU A 16 12.87 -5.08 18.07
N VAL A 17 11.55 -5.26 18.08
CA VAL A 17 10.84 -6.28 17.30
C VAL A 17 10.37 -5.76 15.96
N ALA A 18 9.98 -4.48 15.86
CA ALA A 18 9.55 -3.88 14.60
C ALA A 18 10.74 -3.85 13.63
N HIS A 19 10.54 -4.47 12.46
CA HIS A 19 11.58 -4.58 11.44
C HIS A 19 11.14 -3.95 10.12
N TYR A 20 9.84 -4.00 9.85
CA TYR A 20 9.26 -3.39 8.66
C TYR A 20 8.04 -2.56 9.03
N LEU A 21 7.84 -1.48 8.27
CA LEU A 21 6.58 -0.75 8.23
C LEU A 21 5.95 -1.02 6.87
N MET A 22 4.71 -1.48 6.86
CA MET A 22 3.92 -1.60 5.65
C MET A 22 2.82 -0.54 5.64
N ILE A 23 2.74 0.21 4.55
CA ILE A 23 1.84 1.34 4.37
C ILE A 23 0.91 1.02 3.20
N TYR A 24 -0.38 1.24 3.41
CA TYR A 24 -1.43 1.13 2.42
C TYR A 24 -2.30 2.38 2.41
N PHE A 25 -2.64 2.89 1.23
CA PHE A 25 -3.71 3.87 1.08
C PHE A 25 -4.32 3.82 -0.33
N PRO A 26 -5.60 4.21 -0.50
CA PRO A 26 -6.20 4.42 -1.81
C PRO A 26 -5.44 5.47 -2.61
N TYR A 27 -4.94 5.09 -3.78
CA TYR A 27 -4.20 5.99 -4.65
C TYR A 27 -5.17 6.85 -5.47
N ASN A 28 -5.02 8.17 -5.35
CA ASN A 28 -5.79 9.15 -6.11
C ASN A 28 -4.84 10.17 -6.74
N GLU A 29 -4.83 10.27 -8.06
CA GLU A 29 -3.95 11.15 -8.84
C GLU A 29 -4.12 12.65 -8.51
N GLU A 30 -5.30 13.08 -8.05
CA GLU A 30 -5.53 14.47 -7.62
C GLU A 30 -4.93 14.75 -6.24
N MET A 31 -4.76 13.71 -5.43
CA MET A 31 -4.29 13.81 -4.04
C MET A 31 -2.84 13.31 -3.88
N CYS A 32 -2.30 12.64 -4.89
CA CYS A 32 -0.98 12.01 -4.87
C CYS A 32 -0.16 12.51 -6.06
N SER A 33 1.04 13.02 -5.78
CA SER A 33 2.01 13.41 -6.79
C SER A 33 3.32 12.64 -6.64
N TYR A 34 3.91 12.34 -7.79
CA TYR A 34 5.30 11.91 -7.93
C TYR A 34 6.03 12.99 -8.70
N THR A 35 6.96 13.67 -8.05
CA THR A 35 7.85 14.64 -8.73
C THR A 35 9.26 14.09 -8.76
N ASP A 36 9.95 14.22 -9.89
CA ASP A 36 11.40 13.98 -9.93
C ASP A 36 12.08 15.28 -9.51
N THR A 37 13.22 15.15 -8.85
CA THR A 37 14.20 16.21 -8.63
C THR A 37 14.55 17.04 -9.88
N TRP A 38 14.28 16.55 -11.10
CA TRP A 38 14.59 17.23 -12.36
C TRP A 38 13.41 17.52 -13.31
N MET A 39 12.20 17.00 -13.07
CA MET A 39 11.03 17.14 -13.97
C MET A 39 9.74 17.31 -13.18
N ASP A 40 8.93 18.31 -13.57
CA ASP A 40 7.69 18.73 -12.89
C ASP A 40 6.61 17.62 -12.84
N GLU A 41 6.56 16.69 -13.79
CA GLU A 41 5.66 15.52 -13.77
C GLU A 41 6.30 14.35 -14.52
N LEU A 42 6.34 13.16 -13.91
CA LEU A 42 6.75 11.92 -14.58
C LEU A 42 5.74 10.79 -14.32
N TYR A 43 5.69 9.89 -15.29
CA TYR A 43 4.88 8.68 -15.45
C TYR A 43 3.55 8.83 -16.20
N GLU A 44 3.64 8.68 -17.53
CA GLU A 44 2.49 8.55 -18.43
C GLU A 44 1.83 7.15 -18.39
N ASN A 45 2.35 6.13 -17.68
CA ASN A 45 1.77 4.78 -17.79
C ASN A 45 1.70 3.89 -16.53
N GLU A 46 2.58 4.02 -15.51
CA GLU A 46 2.48 3.22 -14.27
C GLU A 46 3.08 3.97 -13.06
N TYR A 47 2.29 4.15 -11.99
CA TYR A 47 2.76 4.75 -10.74
C TYR A 47 3.54 3.73 -9.88
N PRO A 48 4.73 4.05 -9.36
CA PRO A 48 5.51 3.13 -8.54
C PRO A 48 4.71 2.62 -7.34
N LEU A 49 4.73 1.30 -7.14
CA LEU A 49 4.06 0.62 -6.01
C LEU A 49 2.54 0.78 -5.96
N VAL A 50 1.91 1.30 -7.02
CA VAL A 50 0.45 1.32 -7.17
C VAL A 50 0.00 0.08 -7.91
N SER A 51 -0.90 -0.67 -7.29
CA SER A 51 -1.56 -1.82 -7.92
C SER A 51 -3.02 -1.79 -7.54
N LYS A 52 -3.89 -2.00 -8.52
CA LYS A 52 -5.35 -2.05 -8.28
C LYS A 52 -5.91 -0.79 -7.58
N GLY A 53 -5.35 0.38 -7.85
CA GLY A 53 -5.78 1.64 -7.23
C GLY A 53 -5.33 1.82 -5.76
N ILE A 54 -4.46 0.94 -5.25
CA ILE A 54 -3.89 1.03 -3.91
C ILE A 54 -2.39 1.26 -4.03
N TRP A 55 -1.86 2.23 -3.28
CA TRP A 55 -0.43 2.34 -3.06
C TRP A 55 -0.01 1.41 -1.93
N SER A 56 1.04 0.61 -2.14
CA SER A 56 1.53 -0.34 -1.13
C SER A 56 3.05 -0.34 -1.02
N GLY A 57 3.56 0.22 0.08
CA GLY A 57 4.99 0.31 0.36
C GLY A 57 5.39 -0.51 1.58
N ILE A 58 6.48 -1.28 1.49
CA ILE A 58 7.09 -1.93 2.65
C ILE A 58 8.47 -1.33 2.86
N ILE A 59 8.69 -0.72 4.03
CA ILE A 59 9.93 -0.04 4.38
C ILE A 59 10.67 -0.91 5.40
N ASN A 60 11.94 -1.20 5.13
CA ASN A 60 12.83 -1.77 6.14
C ASN A 60 13.25 -0.66 7.11
N LEU A 61 12.84 -0.78 8.37
CA LEU A 61 13.07 0.24 9.39
C LEU A 61 14.54 0.39 9.81
N LYS A 62 15.40 -0.59 9.50
CA LYS A 62 16.85 -0.51 9.82
C LYS A 62 17.67 0.12 8.71
N THR A 63 17.27 -0.09 7.45
CA THR A 63 18.01 0.41 6.29
C THR A 63 17.33 1.60 5.64
N HIS A 64 16.11 1.92 6.06
CA HIS A 64 15.22 2.93 5.49
C HIS A 64 15.00 2.72 3.99
N LYS A 65 14.90 1.45 3.56
CA LYS A 65 14.74 1.09 2.15
C LYS A 65 13.34 0.55 1.87
N LEU A 66 12.74 1.02 0.79
CA LEU A 66 11.55 0.42 0.21
C LEU A 66 11.90 -0.93 -0.41
N LEU A 67 11.20 -1.98 0.03
CA LEU A 67 11.27 -3.28 -0.60
C LEU A 67 10.58 -3.24 -1.96
N ASN A 68 11.11 -4.02 -2.91
CA ASN A 68 10.62 -4.09 -4.29
C ASN A 68 10.70 -2.77 -5.07
N TRP A 69 11.47 -1.79 -4.57
CA TRP A 69 11.86 -0.65 -5.39
C TRP A 69 12.71 -1.14 -6.56
N LYS A 70 12.33 -0.73 -7.77
CA LYS A 70 13.06 -1.09 -8.98
C LYS A 70 13.88 0.11 -9.45
N PRO A 71 15.11 -0.11 -9.97
CA PRO A 71 15.92 0.98 -10.51
C PRO A 71 15.21 1.80 -11.60
N GLU A 72 14.30 1.17 -12.36
CA GLU A 72 13.49 1.84 -13.38
C GLU A 72 12.57 2.94 -12.84
N TYR A 73 12.27 2.95 -11.53
CA TYR A 73 11.48 4.01 -10.90
C TYR A 73 12.28 5.31 -10.71
N GLY A 74 13.61 5.25 -10.71
CA GLY A 74 14.48 6.40 -10.50
C GLY A 74 14.39 6.96 -9.07
N SER A 75 14.93 8.17 -8.90
CA SER A 75 14.73 8.97 -7.69
C SER A 75 13.45 9.80 -7.82
N LEU A 76 12.64 9.84 -6.78
CA LEU A 76 11.40 10.62 -6.78
C LEU A 76 11.02 11.14 -5.40
N TYR A 77 10.17 12.15 -5.41
CA TYR A 77 9.46 12.67 -4.24
C TYR A 77 7.99 12.26 -4.34
N LEU A 78 7.57 11.39 -3.43
CA LEU A 78 6.16 11.03 -3.24
C LEU A 78 5.54 12.00 -2.25
N GLN A 79 4.45 12.65 -2.65
CA GLN A 79 3.55 13.36 -1.75
C GLN A 79 2.13 12.82 -1.93
N ALA A 80 1.54 12.28 -0.87
CA ALA A 80 0.18 11.76 -0.89
C ALA A 80 -0.64 12.37 0.25
N LYS A 81 -1.81 12.95 -0.07
CA LYS A 81 -2.80 13.34 0.92
C LYS A 81 -3.75 12.18 1.18
N VAL A 82 -3.60 11.53 2.33
CA VAL A 82 -4.25 10.27 2.66
C VAL A 82 -5.62 10.45 3.32
N CYS A 83 -5.88 11.58 3.98
CA CYS A 83 -7.20 11.98 4.54
C CYS A 83 -7.93 10.81 5.24
N ASP A 84 -7.45 10.37 6.40
CA ASP A 84 -8.09 9.29 7.19
C ASP A 84 -8.28 7.95 6.47
N SER A 85 -7.60 7.70 5.35
CA SER A 85 -7.76 6.46 4.55
C SER A 85 -6.52 5.57 4.56
N GLY A 86 -5.56 5.86 5.45
CA GLY A 86 -4.30 5.15 5.56
C GLY A 86 -4.43 3.91 6.43
N THR A 87 -3.72 2.84 6.07
CA THR A 87 -3.53 1.68 6.95
C THR A 87 -2.04 1.37 7.08
N TYR A 88 -1.58 1.24 8.31
CA TYR A 88 -0.17 1.12 8.66
C TYR A 88 0.03 -0.11 9.54
N PHE A 89 0.95 -0.98 9.12
CA PHE A 89 1.28 -2.20 9.84
C PHE A 89 2.74 -2.20 10.25
N LEU A 90 3.00 -2.39 11.53
CA LEU A 90 4.32 -2.80 11.99
C LEU A 90 4.45 -4.31 11.85
N LEU A 91 5.55 -4.75 11.26
CA LEU A 91 5.86 -6.16 11.04
C LEU A 91 7.18 -6.52 11.72
N ASP A 92 7.27 -7.74 12.25
CA ASP A 92 8.52 -8.29 12.76
C ASP A 92 9.48 -8.72 11.63
N LYS A 93 10.64 -9.26 12.00
CA LYS A 93 11.66 -9.77 11.05
C LYS A 93 11.13 -10.87 10.11
N ASP A 94 10.12 -11.62 10.54
CA ASP A 94 9.49 -12.71 9.79
C ASP A 94 8.28 -12.21 8.98
N LYS A 95 8.08 -10.89 8.92
CA LYS A 95 6.97 -10.17 8.26
C LYS A 95 5.59 -10.48 8.87
N LYS A 96 5.54 -10.90 10.14
CA LYS A 96 4.28 -11.07 10.86
C LYS A 96 3.84 -9.73 11.46
N THR A 97 2.56 -9.41 11.31
CA THR A 97 1.97 -8.19 11.87
C THR A 97 1.96 -8.20 13.39
N ILE A 98 2.49 -7.13 13.99
CA ILE A 98 2.50 -6.91 15.44
C ILE A 98 1.61 -5.74 15.85
N CYS A 99 1.46 -4.71 15.00
CA CYS A 99 0.54 -3.59 15.22
C CYS A 99 -0.17 -3.19 13.92
N LYS A 100 -1.34 -2.58 14.08
CA LYS A 100 -2.13 -1.93 13.02
C LYS A 100 -2.60 -0.56 13.51
N ILE A 101 -2.47 0.46 12.67
CA ILE A 101 -3.21 1.72 12.78
C ILE A 101 -3.98 1.88 11.47
N ALA A 102 -5.22 2.33 11.58
CA ALA A 102 -6.00 2.84 10.45
C ALA A 102 -6.33 4.31 10.67
N ASP A 103 -6.56 5.01 9.56
CA ASP A 103 -6.95 6.40 9.42
C ASP A 103 -5.75 7.37 9.38
N ASN A 104 -5.30 7.86 10.53
CA ASN A 104 -4.28 8.92 10.65
C ASN A 104 -2.86 8.44 10.32
N VAL A 105 -2.07 9.31 9.68
CA VAL A 105 -0.63 9.06 9.45
C VAL A 105 0.11 9.05 10.79
N PRO A 106 0.88 7.99 11.13
CA PRO A 106 1.72 7.96 12.33
C PRO A 106 2.96 8.84 12.13
N ASN A 107 2.82 10.14 12.34
CA ASN A 107 3.84 11.16 12.07
C ASN A 107 5.09 11.03 12.94
N GLY A 108 5.04 10.30 14.06
CA GLY A 108 6.24 9.94 14.82
C GLY A 108 7.18 8.99 14.06
N LEU A 109 6.63 8.21 13.12
CA LEU A 109 7.35 7.19 12.37
C LEU A 109 7.53 7.54 10.88
N ILE A 110 6.53 8.18 10.27
CA ILE A 110 6.52 8.51 8.84
C ILE A 110 6.82 10.00 8.64
N PRO A 111 7.92 10.35 7.96
CA PRO A 111 8.22 11.74 7.63
C PRO A 111 7.38 12.21 6.41
N GLU A 112 7.27 13.51 6.15
CA GLU A 112 7.63 14.65 7.01
C GLU A 112 6.45 14.95 7.95
N VAL A 113 6.73 15.32 9.21
CA VAL A 113 5.68 15.71 10.17
C VAL A 113 4.91 16.90 9.61
N ASP A 114 3.62 16.71 9.34
CA ASP A 114 2.68 17.80 9.17
C ASP A 114 1.92 18.02 10.48
N ASP A 115 1.36 19.23 10.65
CA ASP A 115 0.60 19.55 11.86
C ASP A 115 -0.77 18.83 11.91
N CYS A 116 -1.16 18.13 10.84
CA CYS A 116 -2.52 17.59 10.64
C CYS A 116 -2.62 16.05 10.58
N GLY A 117 -1.54 15.31 10.33
CA GLY A 117 -1.56 13.85 10.15
C GLY A 117 -2.13 13.38 8.81
N ASP A 118 -2.16 14.25 7.79
CA ASP A 118 -2.88 14.03 6.53
C ASP A 118 -1.96 13.61 5.37
N TYR A 119 -0.69 13.96 5.43
CA TYR A 119 0.24 13.81 4.32
C TYR A 119 1.32 12.77 4.58
N ILE A 120 1.58 11.93 3.58
CA ILE A 120 2.79 11.10 3.49
C ILE A 120 3.74 11.79 2.50
N ARG A 121 4.99 12.01 2.91
CA ARG A 121 6.02 12.67 2.08
C ARG A 121 7.33 11.92 2.12
N LEU A 122 7.68 11.21 1.05
CA LEU A 122 8.89 10.38 1.00
C LEU A 122 9.85 10.86 -0.11
N ARG A 123 11.11 11.10 0.23
CA ARG A 123 12.20 11.35 -0.72
C ARG A 123 12.91 10.03 -0.99
N ILE A 124 12.59 9.41 -2.11
CA ILE A 124 13.04 8.05 -2.45
C ILE A 124 14.16 8.15 -3.49
N ASN A 125 15.33 7.61 -3.17
CA ASN A 125 16.46 7.52 -4.09
C ASN A 125 16.28 6.37 -5.10
N GLU A 126 17.06 6.39 -6.18
CA GLU A 126 17.09 5.35 -7.23
C GLU A 126 17.23 3.92 -6.68
N ASP A 127 17.93 3.74 -5.57
CA ASP A 127 18.14 2.45 -4.92
C ASP A 127 17.07 2.07 -3.88
N GLY A 128 16.01 2.88 -3.78
CA GLY A 128 14.87 2.71 -2.87
C GLY A 128 15.09 3.24 -1.46
N THR A 129 16.23 3.88 -1.18
CA THR A 129 16.49 4.50 0.14
C THR A 129 15.64 5.74 0.33
N ILE A 130 14.98 5.86 1.48
CA ILE A 130 14.23 7.05 1.87
C ILE A 130 15.18 8.00 2.61
N GLU A 131 15.48 9.14 2.00
CA GLU A 131 16.46 10.10 2.50
C GLU A 131 15.96 10.86 3.73
N ASN A 132 14.68 11.21 3.77
CA ASN A 132 14.09 12.01 4.83
C ASN A 132 13.58 11.19 6.03
N TRP A 133 14.00 9.92 6.15
CA TRP A 133 13.63 9.08 7.29
C TRP A 133 14.26 9.56 8.60
N PHE A 134 13.54 9.42 9.72
CA PHE A 134 14.04 9.80 11.03
C PHE A 134 15.25 8.95 11.44
N GLU A 135 16.25 9.58 12.08
CA GLU A 135 17.36 8.86 12.71
C GLU A 135 16.87 8.06 13.94
N GLU A 136 15.95 8.67 14.69
CA GLU A 136 15.30 8.09 15.88
C GLU A 136 13.78 8.12 15.69
N PRO A 137 13.18 7.08 15.08
CA PRO A 137 11.73 7.02 14.88
C PRO A 137 10.97 6.83 16.19
N ASP A 138 9.79 7.41 16.28
CA ASP A 138 8.87 7.29 17.42
C ASP A 138 7.68 6.39 17.05
N PHE A 139 7.39 5.40 17.90
CA PHE A 139 6.32 4.43 17.72
C PHE A 139 5.10 4.70 18.62
N SER A 140 5.10 5.80 19.38
CA SER A 140 4.05 6.15 20.35
C SER A 140 2.63 6.12 19.73
N ASP A 141 2.49 6.53 18.47
CA ASP A 141 1.22 6.50 17.74
C ASP A 141 0.57 5.10 17.68
N PHE A 142 1.40 4.04 17.69
CA PHE A 142 0.98 2.62 17.69
C PHE A 142 0.64 2.07 19.07
N MET A 143 0.91 2.83 20.13
CA MET A 143 0.66 2.43 21.51
C MET A 143 -0.55 3.16 22.08
N GLU A 144 -0.63 4.48 21.83
CA GLU A 144 -1.67 5.32 22.40
C GLU A 144 -3.06 4.92 21.90
N ASP A 145 -3.98 4.67 22.85
CA ASP A 145 -5.36 4.24 22.62
C ASP A 145 -5.53 2.94 21.80
N SER A 146 -4.49 2.08 21.77
CA SER A 146 -4.53 0.84 21.02
C SER A 146 -5.25 -0.29 21.77
N GLU A 147 -6.09 -1.02 21.04
CA GLU A 147 -6.74 -2.23 21.55
C GLU A 147 -5.75 -3.41 21.56
N VAL A 148 -5.56 -4.03 22.72
CA VAL A 148 -4.74 -5.24 22.85
C VAL A 148 -5.53 -6.45 22.37
N VAL A 149 -5.04 -7.12 21.32
CA VAL A 149 -5.74 -8.24 20.66
C VAL A 149 -4.88 -9.50 20.59
N GLU A 150 -5.51 -10.68 20.56
CA GLU A 150 -4.81 -11.96 20.34
C GLU A 150 -4.36 -12.16 18.89
N LYS A 151 -5.03 -11.50 17.95
CA LYS A 151 -4.73 -11.54 16.52
C LYS A 151 -5.09 -10.21 15.88
N ILE A 152 -4.14 -9.66 15.10
CA ILE A 152 -4.37 -8.43 14.33
C ILE A 152 -5.27 -8.74 13.14
N ASP A 153 -6.27 -7.89 12.92
CA ASP A 153 -7.08 -7.91 11.71
C ASP A 153 -6.29 -7.31 10.55
N THR A 154 -5.79 -8.16 9.66
CA THR A 154 -5.02 -7.74 8.48
C THR A 154 -5.91 -7.42 7.28
N SER A 155 -7.24 -7.42 7.42
CA SER A 155 -8.09 -6.92 6.34
C SER A 155 -7.80 -5.43 6.11
N VAL A 156 -7.58 -5.09 4.85
CA VAL A 156 -7.54 -3.72 4.36
C VAL A 156 -8.85 -3.54 3.61
N GLU A 157 -9.56 -2.45 3.85
CA GLU A 157 -10.71 -2.08 3.04
C GLU A 157 -10.20 -1.75 1.63
N GLU A 158 -10.23 -2.74 0.74
CA GLU A 158 -10.12 -2.49 -0.68
C GLU A 158 -11.47 -1.92 -1.12
N GLU A 159 -11.51 -0.68 -1.63
CA GLU A 159 -12.70 -0.26 -2.35
C GLU A 159 -12.96 -1.27 -3.47
N PRO A 160 -14.17 -1.85 -3.55
CA PRO A 160 -14.48 -2.83 -4.57
C PRO A 160 -14.25 -2.17 -5.94
N ILE A 161 -13.23 -2.66 -6.64
CA ILE A 161 -12.95 -2.25 -8.00
C ILE A 161 -14.09 -2.82 -8.83
N LEU A 162 -15.11 -1.97 -9.05
CA LEU A 162 -16.26 -2.12 -9.94
C LEU A 162 -17.54 -2.70 -9.31
N ASP A 163 -18.39 -1.80 -8.79
CA ASP A 163 -19.83 -1.86 -9.10
C ASP A 163 -20.16 -1.17 -10.44
N THR A 164 -19.14 -0.73 -11.19
CA THR A 164 -19.33 -0.27 -12.56
C THR A 164 -19.38 -1.49 -13.47
N LYS A 165 -20.60 -1.95 -13.78
CA LYS A 165 -20.84 -2.94 -14.83
C LYS A 165 -20.32 -2.40 -16.15
N VAL A 166 -19.15 -2.88 -16.61
CA VAL A 166 -18.62 -2.55 -17.93
C VAL A 166 -19.07 -3.62 -18.92
N GLU A 167 -19.97 -3.26 -19.83
CA GLU A 167 -20.41 -4.15 -20.89
C GLU A 167 -19.40 -4.10 -22.05
N PHE A 168 -18.69 -5.20 -22.26
CA PHE A 168 -17.89 -5.42 -23.46
C PHE A 168 -18.61 -6.39 -24.40
N THR A 169 -18.54 -6.12 -25.69
CA THR A 169 -18.75 -7.18 -26.67
C THR A 169 -17.59 -8.16 -26.63
N TYR A 170 -17.83 -9.42 -27.01
CA TYR A 170 -16.78 -10.46 -27.07
C TYR A 170 -15.57 -9.99 -27.89
N SER A 171 -15.78 -9.31 -29.01
CA SER A 171 -14.70 -8.81 -29.86
C SER A 171 -13.86 -7.73 -29.16
N GLN A 172 -14.47 -6.81 -28.41
CA GLN A 172 -13.76 -5.79 -27.63
C GLN A 172 -12.96 -6.41 -26.47
N LEU A 173 -13.54 -7.40 -25.78
CA LEU A 173 -12.86 -8.13 -24.72
C LEU A 173 -11.63 -8.86 -25.26
N MET A 174 -11.79 -9.62 -26.35
CA MET A 174 -10.69 -10.38 -26.93
C MET A 174 -9.58 -9.46 -27.49
N ALA A 175 -9.95 -8.34 -28.11
CA ALA A 175 -8.97 -7.36 -28.62
C ALA A 175 -8.11 -6.75 -27.50
N LYS A 176 -8.66 -6.57 -26.29
CA LYS A 176 -7.90 -6.12 -25.12
C LYS A 176 -7.09 -7.27 -24.52
N LEU A 177 -7.68 -8.45 -24.37
CA LEU A 177 -7.03 -9.63 -23.80
C LEU A 177 -5.75 -10.00 -24.55
N PHE A 178 -5.78 -10.02 -25.89
CA PHE A 178 -4.62 -10.39 -26.71
C PHE A 178 -3.44 -9.42 -26.65
N ARG A 179 -3.62 -8.22 -26.09
CA ARG A 179 -2.53 -7.25 -25.86
C ARG A 179 -1.79 -7.49 -24.55
N LEU A 180 -2.33 -8.31 -23.64
CA LEU A 180 -1.75 -8.55 -22.33
C LEU A 180 -0.66 -9.64 -22.37
N PRO A 181 0.26 -9.69 -21.40
CA PRO A 181 1.19 -10.80 -21.25
C PRO A 181 0.49 -12.16 -21.08
N LYS A 182 1.10 -13.23 -21.61
CA LYS A 182 0.49 -14.58 -21.69
C LYS A 182 0.00 -15.14 -20.35
N PHE A 183 0.67 -14.84 -19.25
CA PHE A 183 0.26 -15.31 -17.92
C PHE A 183 -1.03 -14.63 -17.44
N ILE A 184 -1.19 -13.32 -17.71
CA ILE A 184 -2.42 -12.58 -17.43
C ILE A 184 -3.56 -13.07 -18.32
N GLN A 185 -3.30 -13.33 -19.60
CA GLN A 185 -4.30 -13.92 -20.51
C GLN A 185 -4.84 -15.24 -19.98
N MET A 186 -3.96 -16.09 -19.42
CA MET A 186 -4.32 -17.39 -18.87
C MET A 186 -5.22 -17.26 -17.64
N GLU A 187 -4.88 -16.37 -16.70
CA GLU A 187 -5.69 -16.17 -15.49
C GLU A 187 -7.05 -15.56 -15.80
N ILE A 188 -7.11 -14.56 -16.70
CA ILE A 188 -8.39 -14.00 -17.15
C ILE A 188 -9.22 -15.05 -17.89
N GLY A 189 -8.58 -15.89 -18.73
CA GLY A 189 -9.25 -16.98 -19.43
C GLY A 189 -9.90 -17.99 -18.48
N LYS A 190 -9.21 -18.38 -17.41
CA LYS A 190 -9.78 -19.25 -16.36
C LYS A 190 -10.99 -18.60 -15.67
N ALA A 191 -10.88 -17.32 -15.32
CA ALA A 191 -11.97 -16.60 -14.67
C ALA A 191 -13.21 -16.49 -15.56
N LEU A 192 -13.02 -16.24 -16.86
CA LEU A 192 -14.12 -16.19 -17.84
C LEU A 192 -14.82 -17.55 -18.00
N ILE A 193 -14.05 -18.64 -18.03
CA ILE A 193 -14.61 -20.00 -18.11
C ILE A 193 -15.40 -20.34 -16.85
N ALA A 194 -14.87 -20.01 -15.67
CA ALA A 194 -15.55 -20.24 -14.40
C ALA A 194 -16.88 -19.47 -14.33
N ASN A 195 -16.85 -18.18 -14.67
CA ASN A 195 -18.05 -17.34 -14.67
C ASN A 195 -19.11 -17.81 -15.67
N ALA A 196 -18.69 -18.24 -16.87
CA ALA A 196 -19.62 -18.82 -17.85
C ALA A 196 -20.21 -20.16 -17.37
N SER A 197 -19.48 -20.92 -16.55
CA SER A 197 -19.95 -22.22 -16.04
C SER A 197 -20.95 -22.05 -14.89
N GLU A 198 -20.79 -21.01 -14.05
CA GLU A 198 -21.74 -20.67 -12.97
C GLU A 198 -23.12 -20.23 -13.48
N GLU A 199 -23.22 -19.69 -14.70
CA GLU A 199 -24.51 -19.38 -15.34
C GLU A 199 -25.29 -20.64 -15.76
N PHE A 200 -24.62 -21.76 -16.03
CA PHE A 200 -25.28 -23.02 -16.43
C PHE A 200 -25.83 -23.83 -15.23
N GLU A 201 -25.30 -23.64 -14.02
CA GLU A 201 -25.77 -24.36 -12.83
C GLU A 201 -27.04 -23.74 -12.19
N LYS A 202 -27.49 -22.57 -12.68
CA LYS A 202 -28.70 -21.90 -12.17
C LYS A 202 -29.99 -22.22 -12.94
N GLU A 203 -29.93 -23.07 -13.96
CA GLU A 203 -31.09 -23.46 -14.79
C GLU A 203 -31.63 -24.90 -14.53
N GLU A 204 -31.34 -25.53 -13.38
CA GLU A 204 -32.03 -26.77 -12.93
C GLU A 204 -33.13 -26.54 -11.88
#